data_AF-X1NW10-F1
#
_entry.id   AF-X1NW10-F1
#
_cell.length_a   1.000
_cell.length_b   1.000
_cell.length_c   1.000
_cell.angle_alpha   90.00
_cell.angle_beta   90.00
_cell.angle_gamma   90.00
#
_symmetry.space_group_name_H-M   'P 1'
#
loop_
_entity.id
_entity.type
_entity.pdbx_description
1 polymer ?
#
loop_
_entity_poly.entity_id
_entity_poly.type
_entity_poly.pdbx_seq_one_letter_code
_entity_poly.pdbx_strand_id
1 'polypeptide(L)' 'MIFRDGKIETISDMERDWKYGFINSTKHFIEVIKNNGVPLLTGEEGKYCTQFTLAALKSSVLGKEICPDEITE' A
#
# COMPACT_ATOMS: atom_id res chain seq x y z
N MET A 1 -5.49 16.70 -7.96
CA MET A 1 -6.97 16.64 -8.06
C MET A 1 -7.40 15.37 -7.36
N ILE A 2 -8.24 15.48 -6.35
CA ILE A 2 -8.79 14.36 -5.58
C ILE A 2 -10.31 14.39 -5.73
N PHE A 3 -10.91 13.25 -6.02
CA PHE A 3 -12.36 13.09 -6.01
C PHE A 3 -12.76 12.36 -4.72
N ARG A 4 -13.60 12.99 -3.90
CA ARG A 4 -14.14 12.41 -2.67
C ARG A 4 -15.56 12.95 -2.46
N ASP A 5 -16.50 12.07 -2.12
CA ASP A 5 -17.89 12.41 -1.78
C ASP A 5 -18.60 13.30 -2.83
N GLY A 6 -18.39 13.02 -4.12
CA GLY A 6 -19.00 13.78 -5.21
C GLY A 6 -18.37 15.15 -5.48
N LYS A 7 -17.28 15.50 -4.78
CA LYS A 7 -16.57 16.77 -4.94
C LYS A 7 -15.18 16.56 -5.50
N ILE A 8 -14.77 17.49 -6.35
CA ILE A 8 -13.41 17.58 -6.90
C ILE A 8 -12.68 18.67 -6.14
N GLU A 9 -11.60 18.29 -5.45
CA GLU A 9 -10.70 19.22 -4.78
C GLU A 9 -9.33 19.22 -5.46
N THR A 10 -8.81 20.41 -5.73
CA THR A 10 -7.45 20.57 -6.26
C THR A 10 -6.51 20.91 -5.13
N ILE A 11 -5.67 19.94 -4.74
CA ILE A 11 -4.54 20.20 -3.86
C ILE A 11 -3.36 20.62 -4.73
N SER A 12 -2.98 21.89 -4.66
CA SER A 12 -1.82 22.46 -5.36
C SER A 12 -0.52 22.33 -4.55
N ASP A 13 -0.64 22.39 -3.23
CA ASP A 13 0.48 22.60 -2.30
C ASP A 13 0.83 21.31 -1.55
N MET A 14 1.03 20.24 -2.31
CA MET A 14 1.52 18.98 -1.78
C MET A 14 2.87 18.64 -2.42
N GLU A 15 3.77 18.10 -1.60
CA GLU A 15 5.00 17.45 -2.04
C GLU A 15 4.65 16.22 -2.89
N ARG A 16 4.55 16.41 -4.21
CA ARG A 16 4.06 15.42 -5.19
C ARG A 16 5.13 14.48 -5.75
N ASP A 17 6.40 14.73 -5.45
CA ASP A 17 7.50 13.88 -5.90
C ASP A 17 7.49 12.56 -5.11
N TRP A 18 7.64 11.44 -5.82
CA TRP A 18 7.63 10.09 -5.26
C TRP A 18 8.65 9.91 -4.13
N LYS A 19 9.76 10.66 -4.14
CA LYS A 19 10.78 10.62 -3.07
C LYS A 19 10.21 10.96 -1.69
N TYR A 20 9.18 11.80 -1.64
CA TYR A 20 8.54 12.17 -0.38
C TYR A 20 7.77 11.00 0.24
N GLY A 21 7.32 10.04 -0.57
CA GLY A 21 6.77 8.78 -0.08
C GLY A 21 7.79 8.00 0.76
N PHE A 22 9.06 7.95 0.33
CA PHE A 22 10.14 7.31 1.09
C PHE A 22 10.42 8.07 2.38
N ILE A 23 10.63 9.39 2.27
CA ILE A 23 10.93 10.25 3.43
C ILE A 23 9.83 10.14 4.50
N ASN A 24 8.57 10.23 4.09
CA ASN A 24 7.43 10.21 5.01
C ASN A 24 7.23 8.82 5.62
N SER A 25 7.37 7.75 4.83
CA SER A 25 7.30 6.37 5.35
C SER A 25 8.39 6.08 6.38
N THR A 26 9.62 6.53 6.13
CA THR A 26 10.72 6.36 7.08
C THR A 26 10.51 7.16 8.36
N LYS A 27 10.05 8.41 8.27
CA LYS A 27 9.71 9.22 9.45
C LYS A 27 8.62 8.55 10.28
N HIS A 28 7.55 8.08 9.63
CA HIS A 28 6.45 7.35 10.28
C HIS A 28 6.94 6.10 11.00
N PHE A 29 7.77 5.29 10.34
CA PHE A 29 8.37 4.09 10.94
C PHE A 29 9.15 4.41 12.22
N ILE A 30 10.01 5.44 12.19
CA ILE A 30 10.80 5.86 13.36
C ILE A 30 9.89 6.35 14.48
N GLU A 31 8.85 7.12 14.17
CA GLU A 31 7.89 7.66 15.14
C GLU A 31 7.14 6.53 15.86
N VAL A 32 6.60 5.58 15.10
CA VAL A 32 5.87 4.42 15.63
C VAL A 32 6.74 3.62 16.59
N ILE A 33 7.99 3.34 16.21
CA ILE A 33 8.91 2.58 17.07
C ILE A 33 9.23 3.34 18.36
N LYS A 34 9.52 4.65 18.27
CA LYS A 34 9.87 5.46 19.44
C LYS A 34 8.73 5.60 20.44
N ASN A 35 7.50 5.70 19.93
CA ASN A 35 6.32 5.97 20.73
C ASN A 35 5.49 4.71 21.04
N ASN A 36 5.97 3.53 20.64
CA ASN A 36 5.22 2.27 20.73
C ASN A 36 3.81 2.39 20.12
N GLY A 37 3.72 3.05 18.97
CA GLY A 37 2.48 3.31 18.25
C GLY A 37 2.02 2.15 17.37
N VAL A 38 0.92 2.34 16.65
CA VAL A 38 0.40 1.38 15.65
C VAL A 38 0.80 1.86 14.25
N PRO A 39 1.44 1.04 13.42
CA PRO A 39 1.78 1.42 12.05
C PRO A 39 0.52 1.56 11.18
N LEU A 40 0.58 2.41 10.15
CA LEU A 40 -0.49 2.56 9.16
C LEU A 40 -0.63 1.32 8.26
N LEU A 41 0.44 0.54 8.13
CA LEU A 41 0.45 -0.73 7.41
C LEU A 41 1.21 -1.76 8.24
N THR A 42 0.59 -2.88 8.54
CA THR A 42 1.22 -3.99 9.26
C THR A 42 2.05 -4.88 8.33
N GLY A 43 2.83 -5.79 8.92
CA GLY A 43 3.55 -6.80 8.15
C GLY A 43 2.61 -7.74 7.41
N GLU A 44 1.47 -8.08 8.02
CA GLU A 44 0.42 -8.92 7.45
C GLU A 44 -0.25 -8.25 6.25
N GLU A 45 -0.53 -6.96 6.33
CA GLU A 45 -1.08 -6.20 5.19
C GLU A 45 -0.05 -6.09 4.06
N GLY A 46 1.23 -5.87 4.37
CA GLY A 46 2.31 -5.90 3.38
C GLY A 46 2.47 -7.27 2.70
N LYS A 47 2.32 -8.36 3.47
CA LYS A 47 2.28 -9.73 2.93
C LYS A 47 1.11 -9.90 1.98
N TYR A 48 -0.08 -9.46 2.36
CA TYR A 48 -1.28 -9.57 1.51
C TYR A 48 -1.11 -8.83 0.18
N CYS A 49 -0.54 -7.62 0.17
CA CYS A 49 -0.22 -6.91 -1.07
C CYS A 49 0.70 -7.73 -2.00
N THR A 50 1.67 -8.43 -1.42
CA THR A 50 2.59 -9.30 -2.16
C THR A 50 1.86 -10.51 -2.72
N GLN A 51 1.06 -11.20 -1.89
CA GLN A 51 0.22 -12.33 -2.29
C GLN A 51 -0.74 -11.94 -3.42
N PHE A 52 -1.36 -10.77 -3.35
CA PHE A 52 -2.24 -10.25 -4.40
C PHE A 52 -1.51 -10.12 -5.75
N THR A 53 -0.30 -9.57 -5.74
CA THR A 53 0.53 -9.44 -6.95
C THR A 53 0.90 -10.80 -7.52
N LEU A 54 1.31 -11.75 -6.67
CA LEU A 54 1.66 -13.10 -7.08
C LEU A 54 0.45 -13.88 -7.61
N ALA A 55 -0.72 -13.72 -7.01
CA ALA A 55 -1.97 -14.32 -7.47
C ALA A 55 -2.35 -13.81 -8.88
N ALA A 56 -2.21 -12.51 -9.15
CA ALA A 56 -2.45 -11.95 -10.47
C ALA A 56 -1.50 -12.54 -11.53
N LEU A 57 -0.21 -12.67 -11.21
CA LEU A 57 0.77 -13.31 -12.09
C LEU A 57 0.42 -14.77 -12.37
N LYS A 58 0.09 -15.53 -11.33
CA LYS A 58 -0.29 -16.95 -11.44
C LYS A 58 -1.59 -17.12 -12.24
N SER A 59 -2.57 -16.25 -12.02
CA SER A 59 -3.84 -16.20 -12.77
C SER A 59 -3.58 -15.99 -14.26
N SER A 60 -2.70 -15.04 -14.61
CA SER A 60 -2.33 -14.77 -16.00
C SER A 60 -1.72 -15.99 -16.72
N VAL A 61 -0.96 -16.82 -16.00
CA VAL A 61 -0.35 -18.04 -16.56
C VAL A 61 -1.35 -19.17 -16.71
N LEU A 62 -2.25 -19.33 -15.74
CA LEU A 62 -3.20 -20.45 -15.68
C LEU A 62 -4.52 -20.18 -16.41
N GLY A 63 -4.82 -18.93 -16.76
CA GLY A 63 -6.07 -18.54 -17.40
C GLY A 63 -7.31 -18.75 -16.50
N LYS A 64 -7.13 -18.72 -15.18
CA LYS A 64 -8.22 -18.88 -14.19
C LYS A 64 -8.04 -17.94 -13.01
N GLU A 65 -9.12 -17.75 -12.26
CA GLU A 65 -9.10 -17.00 -11.00
C GLU A 65 -8.20 -17.69 -9.96
N ILE A 66 -7.45 -16.89 -9.21
CA ILE A 66 -6.60 -17.31 -8.09
C ILE A 66 -6.81 -16.30 -6.97
N CYS A 67 -7.24 -16.76 -5.79
CA CYS A 67 -7.39 -15.91 -4.62
C CYS A 67 -6.00 -15.62 -3.99
N PRO A 68 -5.71 -14.39 -3.53
CA PRO A 68 -4.47 -14.07 -2.81
C PRO A 68 -4.19 -15.00 -1.62
N ASP A 69 -5.23 -15.46 -0.92
CA ASP A 69 -5.10 -16.35 0.25
C ASP A 69 -4.56 -17.75 -0.11
N GLU A 70 -4.64 -18.14 -1.39
CA GLU A 70 -4.06 -19.40 -1.91
C GLU A 70 -2.54 -19.30 -2.12
N ILE A 71 -1.95 -18.11 -2.00
CA ILE A 71 -0.50 -17.90 -2.11
C ILE A 71 0.13 -18.06 -0.73
N THR A 72 0.60 -19.26 -0.42
CA THR A 72 1.17 -19.58 0.91
C THR A 72 2.70 -19.56 0.97
N GLU A 73 3.36 -19.45 -0.18
CA GLU A 73 4.82 -19.43 -0.33
C GLU A 73 5.42 -18.04 -0.08
#